data_AF-A0A534WF76-F1
#
_entry.id   AF-A0A534WF76-F1
#
_cell.length_a   1.000
_cell.length_b   1.000
_cell.length_c   1.000
_cell.angle_alpha   90.00
_cell.angle_beta   90.00
_cell.angle_gamma   90.00
#
_symmetry.space_group_name_H-M   'P 1'
#
loop_
_entity.id
_entity.type
_entity.pdbx_description
1 polymer ?
#
loop_
_entity_poly.entity_id
_entity_poly.type
_entity_poly.pdbx_seq_one_letter_code
_entity_poly.pdbx_strand_id
1 'polypeptide(L)'
;MRRSAAARAALAVAILIPVVALAAVVGLSTGAGALSLRDALHGREPDATVLFRLRVPRVLLAAEVGAALSVAGVALQALLRNPLADPFVFGLSGGAAIGIAIVTVASGSAIGAAAASAASFA
;
A
#
# COMPACT_ATOMS: atom_id res chain seq x y z
N MET A 1 4.96 -34.23 6.43
CA MET A 1 5.35 -33.02 5.66
C MET A 1 4.30 -31.90 5.65
N ARG A 2 2.98 -32.15 5.59
CA ARG A 2 1.94 -31.08 5.61
C ARG A 2 1.84 -30.28 6.93
N ARG A 3 2.04 -30.93 8.09
CA ARG A 3 1.97 -30.27 9.42
C ARG A 3 3.04 -29.17 9.63
N SER A 4 4.23 -29.34 9.05
CA SER A 4 5.31 -28.34 9.18
C SER A 4 5.17 -27.16 8.23
N ALA A 5 4.40 -27.28 7.14
CA ALA A 5 4.06 -26.16 6.26
C ALA A 5 2.98 -25.27 6.89
N ALA A 6 1.93 -25.89 7.45
CA ALA A 6 0.86 -25.18 8.16
C ALA A 6 1.39 -24.44 9.39
N ALA A 7 2.30 -25.06 10.17
CA ALA A 7 2.94 -24.41 11.31
C ALA A 7 3.78 -23.18 10.91
N ARG A 8 4.52 -23.26 9.79
CA ARG A 8 5.29 -22.12 9.26
C ARG A 8 4.40 -20.99 8.77
N ALA A 9 3.30 -21.31 8.10
CA ALA A 9 2.32 -20.30 7.68
C ALA A 9 1.65 -19.63 8.89
N ALA A 10 1.25 -20.40 9.91
CA ALA A 10 0.66 -19.86 11.12
C ALA A 10 1.64 -18.95 11.89
N LEU A 11 2.91 -19.34 12.02
CA LEU A 11 3.96 -18.51 12.59
C LEU A 11 4.17 -17.23 11.78
N ALA A 12 4.23 -17.33 10.44
CA ALA A 12 4.37 -16.17 9.58
C ALA A 12 3.21 -15.18 9.78
N VAL A 13 1.96 -15.67 9.82
CA VAL A 13 0.77 -14.84 10.07
C VAL A 13 0.81 -14.22 11.48
N ALA A 14 1.18 -15.00 12.49
CA ALA A 14 1.29 -14.51 13.88
C ALA A 14 2.32 -13.40 14.04
N ILE A 15 3.37 -13.39 13.22
CA ILE A 15 4.39 -12.32 13.17
C ILE A 15 3.91 -11.15 12.30
N LEU A 16 3.25 -11.43 11.17
CA LEU A 16 2.86 -10.39 10.22
C LEU A 16 1.80 -9.44 10.79
N ILE A 17 0.82 -9.97 11.53
CA ILE A 17 -0.26 -9.17 12.13
C ILE A 17 0.27 -8.05 13.04
N PRO A 18 1.11 -8.32 14.06
CA PRO A 18 1.64 -7.26 14.91
C PRO A 18 2.58 -6.31 14.16
N VAL A 19 3.32 -6.79 13.16
CA VAL A 19 4.18 -5.94 12.32
C VAL A 19 3.33 -4.96 11.49
N VAL A 20 2.26 -5.42 10.86
CA VAL A 20 1.34 -4.56 10.10
C VAL A 20 0.62 -3.58 11.03
N ALA A 21 0.18 -4.03 12.20
CA ALA A 21 -0.42 -3.15 13.20
C ALA A 21 0.55 -2.05 13.67
N LEU A 22 1.80 -2.41 13.95
CA LEU A 22 2.84 -1.45 14.31
C LEU A 22 3.12 -0.47 13.17
N ALA A 23 3.26 -0.96 11.93
CA ALA A 23 3.47 -0.12 10.75
C ALA A 23 2.30 0.86 10.54
N ALA A 24 1.06 0.43 10.77
CA ALA A 24 -0.12 1.30 10.70
C ALA A 24 -0.09 2.39 11.78
N VAL A 25 0.25 2.05 13.03
CA VAL A 25 0.39 3.02 14.12
C VAL A 25 1.50 4.04 13.83
N VAL A 26 2.65 3.57 13.33
CA VAL A 26 3.75 4.45 12.91
C VAL A 26 3.31 5.33 11.75
N GLY A 27 2.64 4.79 10.73
CA GLY A 27 2.14 5.55 9.58
C GLY A 27 1.09 6.59 9.94
N LEU A 28 0.25 6.34 10.95
CA LEU A 28 -0.73 7.32 11.44
C LEU A 28 -0.10 8.40 12.33
N SER A 29 0.93 8.05 13.10
CA SER A 29 1.59 8.97 14.03
C SER A 29 2.66 9.84 13.38
N THR A 30 3.33 9.36 12.32
CA THR A 30 4.36 10.10 11.60
C THR A 30 3.80 10.90 10.43
N GLY A 31 4.34 12.10 10.18
CA GLY A 31 3.93 12.95 9.06
C GLY A 31 4.58 14.32 9.11
N ALA A 32 4.28 15.16 8.11
CA ALA A 32 4.93 16.47 7.91
C ALA A 32 4.66 17.52 9.02
N GLY A 33 3.80 17.23 10.00
CA GLY A 33 3.50 18.12 11.12
C GLY A 33 3.35 17.36 12.44
N ALA A 34 3.66 18.04 13.55
CA ALA A 34 3.40 17.56 14.90
C ALA A 34 1.89 17.46 15.11
N LEU A 35 1.38 16.23 15.11
CA LEU A 35 -0.06 15.96 15.17
C LEU A 35 -0.36 15.35 16.53
N SER A 36 -1.24 15.99 17.28
CA SER A 36 -1.69 15.46 18.56
C SER A 36 -2.78 14.43 18.29
N LEU A 37 -2.42 13.14 18.37
CA LEU A 37 -3.36 12.02 18.21
C LEU A 37 -4.58 12.16 19.12
N ARG A 38 -4.37 12.71 20.32
CA ARG A 38 -5.45 12.97 21.28
C ARG A 38 -6.41 14.03 20.76
N ASP A 39 -5.89 15.15 20.24
CA ASP A 39 -6.73 16.23 19.72
C ASP A 39 -7.44 15.83 18.42
N ALA A 40 -6.80 15.04 17.57
CA ALA A 40 -7.40 14.46 16.38
C ALA A 40 -8.57 13.52 16.70
N LEU A 41 -8.42 12.64 17.71
CA LEU A 41 -9.49 11.74 18.16
C LEU A 41 -10.66 12.48 18.83
N HIS A 42 -10.38 13.62 19.48
CA HIS A 42 -11.40 14.51 20.02
C HIS A 42 -12.03 15.44 18.96
N GLY A 43 -11.68 15.30 17.68
CA GLY A 43 -12.28 16.06 16.58
C GLY A 43 -11.83 17.52 16.52
N ARG A 44 -10.67 17.87 17.10
CA ARG A 44 -10.13 19.23 17.03
C ARG A 44 -9.43 19.47 15.70
N GLU A 45 -9.82 20.54 15.02
CA GLU A 45 -9.16 20.99 13.80
C GLU A 45 -7.84 21.72 14.11
N PRO A 46 -6.82 21.64 13.24
CA PRO A 46 -6.80 20.94 11.94
C PRO A 46 -6.46 19.44 12.02
N ASP A 47 -6.12 18.95 13.22
CA ASP A 47 -5.55 17.61 13.44
C ASP A 47 -6.51 16.48 13.05
N ALA A 48 -7.81 16.64 13.31
CA ALA A 48 -8.83 15.68 12.93
C ALA A 48 -8.93 15.52 11.41
N THR A 49 -8.96 16.62 10.65
CA THR A 49 -8.95 16.57 9.19
C THR A 49 -7.70 15.89 8.65
N VAL A 50 -6.51 16.22 9.16
CA VAL A 50 -5.26 15.60 8.70
C VAL A 50 -5.24 14.10 9.00
N LEU A 51 -5.69 13.68 10.18
CA LEU A 51 -5.73 12.26 10.53
C LEU A 51 -6.70 11.49 9.62
N PHE A 52 -7.97 11.91 9.57
CA PHE A 52 -9.02 11.15 8.91
C PHE A 52 -9.07 11.31 7.39
N ARG A 53 -8.74 12.50 6.85
CA ARG A 53 -8.79 12.76 5.39
C ARG A 53 -7.48 12.55 4.67
N LEU A 54 -6.34 12.57 5.37
CA LEU A 54 -5.02 12.38 4.74
C LEU A 54 -4.33 11.10 5.21
N ARG A 55 -4.11 10.92 6.52
CA ARG A 55 -3.26 9.82 7.02
C ARG A 55 -3.93 8.45 6.95
N VAL A 56 -5.18 8.34 7.42
CA VAL A 56 -5.95 7.09 7.37
C VAL A 56 -6.07 6.52 5.95
N PRO A 57 -6.56 7.28 4.94
CA PRO A 57 -6.64 6.73 3.59
C PRO A 57 -5.27 6.36 3.02
N ARG A 58 -4.22 7.11 3.35
CA ARG A 58 -2.84 6.82 2.92
C ARG A 58 -2.32 5.48 3.45
N VAL A 59 -2.53 5.21 4.74
CA VAL A 59 -2.09 3.96 5.37
C VAL A 59 -2.87 2.76 4.82
N LEU A 60 -4.17 2.93 4.57
CA LEU A 60 -5.00 1.89 3.94
C LEU A 60 -4.53 1.57 2.52
N LEU A 61 -4.30 2.60 1.69
CA LEU A 61 -3.78 2.41 0.34
C LEU A 61 -2.40 1.73 0.34
N ALA A 62 -1.50 2.12 1.24
CA ALA A 62 -0.20 1.47 1.35
C ALA A 62 -0.31 -0.02 1.70
N ALA A 63 -1.24 -0.38 2.59
CA ALA A 63 -1.50 -1.78 2.94
C ALA A 63 -2.09 -2.56 1.76
N GLU A 64 -3.03 -1.98 1.03
CA GLU A 64 -3.65 -2.58 -0.15
C GLU A 64 -2.62 -2.81 -1.27
N VAL A 65 -1.82 -1.80 -1.59
CA VAL A 65 -0.78 -1.91 -2.63
C VAL A 65 0.28 -2.93 -2.24
N GLY A 66 0.75 -2.92 -0.98
CA GLY A 66 1.71 -3.91 -0.49
C GLY A 66 1.19 -5.36 -0.56
N ALA A 67 -0.11 -5.56 -0.28
CA ALA A 67 -0.75 -6.86 -0.42
C ALA A 67 -0.85 -7.28 -1.90
N ALA A 68 -1.26 -6.38 -2.79
CA ALA A 68 -1.34 -6.63 -4.22
C ALA A 68 0.02 -7.00 -4.82
N LEU A 69 1.09 -6.27 -4.45
CA LEU A 69 2.45 -6.55 -4.89
C LEU A 69 2.96 -7.90 -4.37
N SER A 70 2.65 -8.25 -3.12
CA SER A 70 3.02 -9.56 -2.56
C SER A 70 2.36 -10.72 -3.32
N VAL A 71 1.07 -10.59 -3.66
CA VAL A 71 0.34 -11.59 -4.44
C VAL A 71 0.88 -11.67 -5.86
N ALA A 72 1.11 -10.53 -6.52
CA ALA A 72 1.67 -10.48 -7.87
C ALA A 72 3.07 -11.11 -7.93
N GLY A 73 3.93 -10.84 -6.93
CA GLY A 73 5.26 -11.44 -6.81
C GLY A 73 5.21 -12.96 -6.69
N VAL A 74 4.40 -13.50 -5.76
CA VAL A 74 4.25 -14.95 -5.59
C VAL A 74 3.65 -15.60 -6.84
N ALA A 75 2.67 -14.97 -7.47
CA ALA A 75 2.06 -15.48 -8.69
C ALA A 75 3.08 -15.54 -9.85
N LEU A 76 3.87 -14.49 -10.06
CA LEU A 76 4.91 -14.48 -11.08
C LEU A 76 6.01 -15.49 -10.78
N GLN A 77 6.49 -15.56 -9.54
CA GLN A 77 7.48 -16.56 -9.12
C GLN A 77 6.99 -17.99 -9.39
N ALA A 78 5.70 -18.27 -9.18
CA ALA A 78 5.10 -19.58 -9.45
C ALA A 78 4.93 -19.86 -10.96
N LEU A 79 4.48 -18.87 -11.74
CA LEU A 79 4.29 -19.00 -13.18
C LEU A 79 5.61 -19.22 -13.92
N LEU A 80 6.61 -18.41 -13.58
CA LEU A 80 7.95 -18.46 -14.19
C LEU A 80 8.82 -19.56 -13.58
N ARG A 81 8.37 -20.15 -12.45
CA ARG A 81 9.16 -21.10 -11.65
C ARG A 81 10.56 -20.56 -11.33
N ASN A 82 10.65 -19.24 -11.14
CA ASN A 82 11.88 -18.52 -10.90
C ASN A 82 11.72 -17.69 -9.62
N PRO A 83 12.40 -18.06 -8.52
CA PRO A 83 12.30 -17.33 -7.26
C PRO A 83 12.86 -15.91 -7.32
N LEU A 84 13.56 -15.54 -8.40
CA LEU A 84 14.10 -14.20 -8.64
C LEU A 84 13.22 -13.35 -9.58
N ALA A 85 12.07 -13.88 -10.05
CA ALA A 85 11.15 -13.10 -10.85
C ALA A 85 10.51 -11.98 -10.02
N ASP A 86 10.61 -10.76 -10.52
CA ASP A 86 10.09 -9.54 -9.91
C ASP A 86 9.08 -8.86 -10.86
N PRO A 87 7.87 -8.50 -10.38
CA PRO A 87 6.85 -7.83 -11.19
C PRO A 87 7.34 -6.61 -11.97
N PHE A 88 8.28 -5.83 -11.43
CA PHE A 88 8.72 -4.59 -12.06
C PHE A 88 9.56 -4.83 -13.32
N VAL A 89 10.25 -5.97 -13.44
CA VAL A 89 11.10 -6.31 -14.59
C VAL A 89 10.29 -6.64 -15.85
N PHE A 90 9.04 -7.08 -15.71
CA PHE A 90 8.17 -7.48 -16.83
C PHE A 90 7.41 -6.31 -17.49
N GLY A 91 7.81 -5.07 -17.23
CA GLY A 91 7.22 -3.88 -17.87
C GLY A 91 5.84 -3.48 -17.34
N LEU A 92 5.35 -4.12 -16.27
CA LEU A 92 4.05 -3.81 -15.65
C LEU A 92 3.99 -2.35 -15.14
N SER A 93 5.08 -1.85 -14.53
CA SER A 93 5.17 -0.47 -14.06
C SER A 93 5.25 0.54 -15.22
N GLY A 94 6.03 0.24 -16.27
CA GLY A 94 6.08 1.07 -17.48
C GLY A 94 4.73 1.17 -18.19
N GLY A 95 4.00 0.06 -18.30
CA GLY A 95 2.64 0.04 -18.84
C GLY A 95 1.64 0.84 -18.01
N ALA A 96 1.72 0.75 -16.68
CA ALA A 96 0.91 1.56 -15.78
C ALA A 96 1.19 3.07 -15.95
N ALA A 97 2.46 3.47 -16.01
CA ALA A 97 2.86 4.87 -16.21
C ALA A 97 2.34 5.44 -17.54
N ILE A 98 2.44 4.66 -18.63
CA ILE A 98 1.89 5.07 -19.94
C ILE A 98 0.36 5.16 -19.88
N GLY A 99 -0.31 4.18 -19.27
CA GLY A 99 -1.77 4.19 -19.11
C GLY A 99 -2.24 5.45 -18.35
N ILE A 100 -1.55 5.81 -17.27
CA ILE A 100 -1.82 7.05 -16.51
C ILE A 100 -1.59 8.28 -17.38
N ALA A 101 -0.48 8.34 -18.12
CA ALA A 101 -0.19 9.46 -19.01
C ALA A 101 -1.30 9.65 -20.05
N ILE A 102 -1.76 8.55 -20.68
CA ILE A 102 -2.86 8.58 -21.64
C ILE A 102 -4.16 9.06 -20.98
N VAL A 103 -4.54 8.48 -19.85
CA VAL A 103 -5.79 8.86 -19.15
C VAL A 103 -5.77 10.32 -18.71
N THR A 104 -4.62 10.79 -18.20
CA THR A 104 -4.45 12.18 -17.75
C THR A 104 -4.59 13.16 -18.90
N VAL A 105 -4.00 12.85 -20.07
CA VAL A 105 -4.10 13.68 -21.28
C VAL A 105 -5.50 13.61 -21.89
N ALA A 106 -6.11 12.43 -21.95
CA ALA A 106 -7.39 12.23 -22.65
C ALA A 106 -8.62 12.69 -21.84
N SER A 107 -8.58 12.59 -20.52
CA SER A 107 -9.77 12.80 -19.66
C SER A 107 -9.82 14.17 -18.99
N GLY A 108 -8.71 14.94 -19.05
CA GLY A 108 -8.55 16.12 -18.21
C GLY A 108 -8.33 15.79 -16.72
N SER A 109 -7.96 16.82 -15.96
CA SER A 109 -7.29 16.74 -14.64
C SER A 109 -8.00 15.93 -13.53
N ALA A 110 -9.31 15.72 -13.60
CA ALA A 110 -10.07 15.07 -12.53
C ALA A 110 -9.79 13.56 -12.39
N ILE A 111 -9.70 12.84 -13.51
CA ILE A 111 -9.44 11.38 -13.50
C ILE A 111 -7.93 11.12 -13.40
N GLY A 112 -7.10 11.98 -14.01
CA GLY A 112 -5.64 11.92 -13.90
C GLY A 112 -5.12 12.12 -12.47
N ALA A 113 -5.74 13.02 -11.68
CA ALA A 113 -5.32 13.26 -10.29
C ALA A 113 -5.63 12.09 -9.34
N ALA A 114 -6.76 11.40 -9.54
CA ALA A 114 -7.09 10.19 -8.79
C ALA A 114 -6.13 9.03 -9.15
N ALA A 115 -5.82 8.87 -10.45
CA ALA A 115 -4.84 7.90 -10.93
C ALA A 115 -3.41 8.20 -10.44
N ALA A 116 -3.02 9.48 -10.39
CA ALA A 116 -1.71 9.90 -9.88
C ALA A 116 -1.53 9.64 -8.38
N SER A 117 -2.60 9.75 -7.60
CA SER A 117 -2.59 9.46 -6.16
C SER A 117 -2.34 7.98 -5.89
N ALA A 118 -2.98 7.09 -6.68
CA ALA A 118 -2.73 5.65 -6.63
C ALA A 118 -1.32 5.29 -7.11
N ALA A 119 -0.81 6.00 -8.13
CA ALA A 119 0.53 5.79 -8.69
C ALA A 119 1.67 6.19 -7.75
N SER A 120 1.45 7.11 -6.81
CA SER A 120 2.49 7.49 -5.84
C SER A 120 2.94 6.36 -4.90
N PHE A 121 2.24 5.21 -4.94
CA PHE A 121 2.55 3.99 -4.18
C PHE A 121 3.06 2.83 -5.05
N ALA A 122 3.11 2.99 -6.38
CA ALA A 122 3.60 2.00 -7.34
C ALA A 122 4.98 2.40 -7.88
#